data_AF-A0A948IUP8-F1
#
_entry.id   AF-A0A948IUP8-F1
#
_cell.length_a   1.000
_cell.length_b   1.000
_cell.length_c   1.000
_cell.angle_alpha   90.00
_cell.angle_beta   90.00
_cell.angle_gamma   90.00
#
_symmetry.space_group_name_H-M   'P 1'
#
loop_
_entity.id
_entity.type
_entity.pdbx_description
1 polymer ?
#
loop_
_entity_poly.entity_id
_entity_poly.type
_entity_poly.pdbx_seq_one_letter_code
_entity_poly.pdbx_strand_id
1 'polypeptide(L)'
;MAPNSIFTDREQEHLAELTEMDMALARHVHAHALASDDPAVIAEMGRTYQRASRSARQSIALSAKLRRDAARDVAEAARLAERAALLTPWTHRPDTDVDDDSAWDEEDGDEDDASEIAPTVEPPAPLTPPDPAALQREADLRSALRRLIWDERERLETEETPDDLFALLEERLESRRRCPTSCDKPLETQVIELCVALGLPTEPAATWRDLPDPPDREAVEAPQPQSSA
;
A
#
# COMPACT_ATOMS: atom_id res chain seq x y z
N MET A 1 -1.64 -13.37 22.32
CA MET A 1 -2.70 -12.67 21.55
C MET A 1 -2.56 -13.12 20.11
N ALA A 2 -3.58 -13.80 19.60
CA ALA A 2 -3.60 -14.40 18.26
C ALA A 2 -3.81 -13.30 17.18
N PRO A 3 -3.52 -13.59 15.90
CA PRO A 3 -3.22 -12.59 14.88
C PRO A 3 -4.42 -11.69 14.58
N ASN A 4 -4.11 -10.40 14.43
CA ASN A 4 -5.02 -9.29 14.17
C ASN A 4 -5.59 -9.35 12.74
N SER A 5 -6.16 -10.49 12.32
CA SER A 5 -6.94 -10.52 11.09
C SER A 5 -8.18 -9.67 11.32
N ILE A 6 -8.23 -8.52 10.64
CA ILE A 6 -9.37 -7.60 10.65
C ILE A 6 -10.66 -8.29 10.19
N PHE A 7 -10.53 -9.40 9.44
CA PHE A 7 -11.64 -10.22 8.95
C PHE A 7 -11.66 -11.61 9.56
N THR A 8 -12.86 -12.05 9.92
CA THR A 8 -13.22 -13.40 10.35
C THR A 8 -13.23 -14.38 9.17
N ASP A 9 -13.11 -15.67 9.45
CA ASP A 9 -13.21 -16.74 8.44
C ASP A 9 -14.55 -16.68 7.69
N ARG A 10 -15.64 -16.35 8.40
CA ARG A 10 -16.98 -16.17 7.83
C ARG A 10 -17.03 -15.06 6.78
N GLU A 11 -16.34 -13.94 7.01
CA GLU A 11 -16.30 -12.84 6.05
C GLU A 11 -15.50 -13.23 4.80
N GLN A 12 -14.47 -14.07 4.94
CA GLN A 12 -13.74 -14.62 3.81
C GLN A 12 -14.60 -15.58 2.98
N GLU A 13 -15.44 -16.40 3.62
CA GLU A 13 -16.41 -17.26 2.94
C GLU A 13 -17.42 -16.44 2.14
N HIS A 14 -18.00 -15.39 2.74
CA HIS A 14 -18.92 -14.51 2.02
C HIS A 14 -18.26 -13.81 0.82
N LEU A 15 -16.98 -13.41 0.94
CA LEU A 15 -16.24 -12.80 -0.18
C LEU A 15 -16.00 -13.79 -1.33
N ALA A 16 -15.76 -15.07 -1.00
CA ALA A 16 -15.65 -16.14 -2.00
C ALA A 16 -17.00 -16.36 -2.71
N GLU A 17 -18.09 -16.44 -1.96
CA GLU A 17 -19.45 -16.56 -2.51
C GLU A 17 -19.78 -15.37 -3.44
N LEU A 18 -19.47 -14.15 -3.02
CA LEU A 18 -19.66 -12.94 -3.84
C LEU A 18 -18.87 -13.01 -5.15
N THR A 19 -17.61 -13.46 -5.08
CA THR A 19 -16.77 -13.63 -6.28
C THR A 19 -17.39 -14.64 -7.25
N GLU A 20 -17.93 -15.74 -6.75
CA GLU A 20 -18.60 -16.75 -7.57
C GLU A 20 -19.86 -16.19 -8.25
N MET A 21 -20.67 -15.44 -7.51
CA MET A 21 -21.85 -14.75 -8.05
C MET A 21 -21.49 -13.74 -9.13
N ASP A 22 -20.47 -12.91 -8.91
CA ASP A 22 -20.02 -11.92 -9.89
C ASP A 22 -19.50 -12.58 -11.17
N MET A 23 -18.74 -13.67 -11.04
CA MET A 23 -18.26 -14.44 -12.19
C MET A 23 -19.40 -15.14 -12.93
N ALA A 24 -20.42 -15.63 -12.23
CA ALA A 24 -21.61 -16.22 -12.86
C ALA A 24 -22.39 -15.16 -13.65
N LEU A 25 -22.58 -13.96 -13.07
CA LEU A 25 -23.21 -12.83 -13.75
C LEU A 25 -22.41 -12.40 -14.99
N ALA A 26 -21.10 -12.26 -14.87
CA ALA A 26 -20.24 -11.88 -16.00
C ALA A 26 -20.35 -12.89 -17.16
N ARG A 27 -20.31 -14.20 -16.87
CA ARG A 27 -20.52 -15.25 -17.88
C ARG A 27 -21.89 -15.17 -18.54
N HIS A 28 -22.94 -14.94 -17.74
CA HIS A 28 -24.32 -14.85 -18.24
C HIS A 28 -24.50 -13.65 -19.18
N VAL A 29 -24.05 -12.47 -18.77
CA VAL A 29 -24.13 -11.26 -19.59
C VAL A 29 -23.31 -11.39 -20.88
N HIS A 30 -22.11 -11.98 -20.80
CA HIS A 30 -21.30 -12.24 -21.97
C HIS A 30 -21.98 -13.19 -22.97
N ALA A 31 -22.57 -14.29 -22.49
CA ALA A 31 -23.31 -15.21 -23.34
C ALA A 31 -24.51 -14.54 -24.01
N HIS A 32 -25.25 -13.69 -23.28
CA HIS A 32 -26.35 -12.91 -23.85
C HIS A 32 -25.90 -11.89 -24.89
N ALA A 33 -24.76 -11.22 -24.67
CA ALA A 33 -24.19 -10.31 -25.65
C ALA A 33 -23.83 -11.05 -26.96
N LEU A 34 -23.20 -12.22 -26.86
CA LEU A 34 -22.81 -13.02 -28.04
C LEU A 34 -24.00 -13.62 -28.79
N ALA A 35 -25.14 -13.80 -28.13
CA ALA A 35 -26.36 -14.35 -28.73
C ALA A 35 -27.25 -13.29 -29.38
N SER A 36 -26.94 -12.00 -29.21
CA SER A 36 -27.74 -10.90 -29.74
C SER A 36 -27.14 -10.36 -31.04
N ASP A 37 -27.98 -10.10 -32.03
CA ASP A 37 -27.61 -9.38 -33.25
C ASP A 37 -27.96 -7.89 -33.18
N ASP A 38 -28.61 -7.43 -32.09
CA ASP A 38 -29.00 -6.02 -31.91
C ASP A 38 -27.81 -5.23 -31.34
N PRO A 39 -27.26 -4.25 -32.08
CA PRO A 39 -26.13 -3.44 -31.62
C PRO A 39 -26.40 -2.70 -30.31
N ALA A 40 -27.64 -2.27 -30.05
CA ALA A 40 -28.00 -1.57 -28.82
C ALA A 40 -27.96 -2.50 -27.61
N VAL A 41 -28.44 -3.73 -27.76
CA VAL A 41 -28.37 -4.77 -26.72
C VAL A 41 -26.92 -5.17 -26.46
N ILE A 42 -26.12 -5.37 -27.51
CA ILE A 42 -24.69 -5.68 -27.38
C ILE A 42 -23.97 -4.58 -26.57
N ALA A 43 -24.23 -3.30 -26.89
CA ALA A 43 -23.59 -2.19 -26.18
C ALA A 43 -23.96 -2.13 -24.70
N GLU A 44 -25.23 -2.37 -24.35
CA GLU A 44 -25.68 -2.39 -22.95
C GLU A 44 -25.13 -3.59 -22.18
N MET A 45 -25.14 -4.77 -22.79
CA MET A 45 -24.56 -5.97 -22.19
C MET A 45 -23.05 -5.82 -22.03
N GLY A 46 -22.36 -5.18 -22.97
CA GLY A 46 -20.94 -4.84 -22.86
C GLY A 46 -20.64 -4.00 -21.61
N ARG A 47 -21.38 -2.92 -21.37
CA ARG A 47 -21.24 -2.09 -20.16
C ARG A 47 -21.54 -2.86 -18.88
N THR A 48 -22.56 -3.72 -18.90
CA THR A 48 -22.92 -4.55 -17.74
C THR A 48 -21.85 -5.60 -17.44
N TYR A 49 -21.31 -6.24 -18.47
CA TYR A 49 -20.23 -7.22 -18.37
C TYR A 49 -18.97 -6.60 -17.78
N GLN A 50 -18.58 -5.40 -18.21
CA GLN A 50 -17.39 -4.72 -17.70
C GLN A 50 -17.52 -4.43 -16.19
N ARG A 51 -18.67 -3.92 -15.75
CA ARG A 51 -18.96 -3.67 -14.33
C ARG A 51 -18.90 -4.97 -13.50
N ALA A 52 -19.60 -6.03 -13.93
CA ALA A 52 -19.58 -7.33 -13.24
C ALA A 52 -18.16 -7.94 -13.19
N SER A 53 -17.43 -7.89 -14.30
CA SER A 53 -16.06 -8.41 -14.41
C SER A 53 -15.09 -7.63 -13.52
N ARG A 54 -15.34 -6.36 -13.27
CA ARG A 54 -14.50 -5.59 -12.36
C ARG A 54 -14.81 -5.87 -10.89
N SER A 55 -16.09 -5.95 -10.52
CA SER A 55 -16.48 -6.40 -9.17
C SER A 55 -15.82 -7.73 -8.81
N ALA A 56 -15.87 -8.71 -9.73
CA ALA A 56 -15.20 -9.99 -9.57
C ALA A 56 -13.67 -9.84 -9.36
N ARG A 57 -13.00 -9.02 -10.19
CA ARG A 57 -11.55 -8.78 -10.06
C ARG A 57 -11.19 -8.13 -8.73
N GLN A 58 -11.97 -7.16 -8.26
CA GLN A 58 -11.76 -6.50 -6.96
C GLN A 58 -11.91 -7.50 -5.80
N SER A 59 -12.95 -8.33 -5.83
CA SER A 59 -13.18 -9.37 -4.81
C SER A 59 -12.06 -10.42 -4.79
N ILE A 60 -11.57 -10.85 -5.95
CA ILE A 60 -10.41 -11.76 -6.07
C ILE A 60 -9.14 -11.11 -5.53
N ALA A 61 -8.88 -9.85 -5.90
CA ALA A 61 -7.68 -9.13 -5.47
C ALA A 61 -7.66 -8.93 -3.95
N LEU A 62 -8.81 -8.55 -3.36
CA LEU A 62 -8.98 -8.42 -1.91
C LEU A 62 -8.78 -9.77 -1.21
N SER A 63 -9.41 -10.84 -1.71
CA SER A 63 -9.21 -12.19 -1.17
C SER A 63 -7.74 -12.63 -1.22
N ALA A 64 -7.04 -12.39 -2.32
CA ALA A 64 -5.62 -12.70 -2.46
C ALA A 64 -4.74 -11.87 -1.51
N LYS A 65 -5.09 -10.60 -1.28
CA LYS A 65 -4.41 -9.74 -0.30
C LYS A 65 -4.58 -10.29 1.11
N LEU A 66 -5.81 -10.59 1.53
CA LEU A 66 -6.10 -11.14 2.86
C LEU A 66 -5.34 -12.45 3.11
N ARG A 67 -5.26 -13.34 2.13
CA ARG A 67 -4.44 -14.57 2.25
C ARG A 67 -2.95 -14.28 2.46
N ARG A 68 -2.41 -13.29 1.74
CA ARG A 68 -0.99 -12.87 1.88
C ARG A 68 -0.73 -12.26 3.25
N ASP A 69 -1.66 -11.44 3.73
CA ASP A 69 -1.56 -10.79 5.03
C ASP A 69 -1.64 -11.82 6.16
N ALA A 70 -2.58 -12.76 6.10
CA ALA A 70 -2.66 -13.89 7.04
C ALA A 70 -1.37 -14.73 7.06
N ALA A 71 -0.75 -15.00 5.90
CA ALA A 71 0.52 -15.72 5.83
C ALA A 71 1.68 -14.92 6.46
N ARG A 72 1.68 -13.59 6.29
CA ARG A 72 2.67 -12.70 6.93
C ARG A 72 2.51 -12.72 8.44
N ASP A 73 1.28 -12.63 8.94
CA ASP A 73 1.00 -12.63 10.38
C ASP A 73 1.43 -13.95 11.03
N VAL A 74 1.20 -15.08 10.36
CA VAL A 74 1.70 -16.40 10.82
C VAL A 74 3.22 -16.42 10.88
N ALA A 75 3.91 -15.89 9.87
CA ALA A 75 5.37 -15.84 9.85
C ALA A 75 5.94 -14.91 10.93
N GLU A 76 5.30 -13.77 11.17
CA GLU A 76 5.70 -12.84 12.23
C GLU A 76 5.44 -13.42 13.62
N ALA A 77 4.30 -14.07 13.82
CA ALA A 77 4.02 -14.79 15.06
C ALA A 77 5.04 -15.90 15.32
N ALA A 78 5.46 -16.64 14.29
CA ALA A 78 6.51 -17.65 14.42
C ALA A 78 7.87 -17.04 14.80
N ARG A 79 8.25 -15.92 14.18
CA ARG A 79 9.49 -15.18 14.54
C ARG A 79 9.45 -14.65 15.97
N LEU A 80 8.31 -14.12 16.40
CA LEU A 80 8.13 -13.65 17.77
C LEU A 80 8.19 -14.82 18.76
N ALA A 81 7.62 -15.97 18.43
CA ALA A 81 7.70 -17.18 19.24
C ALA A 81 9.14 -17.70 19.33
N GLU A 82 9.90 -17.71 18.23
CA GLU A 82 11.32 -18.06 18.22
C GLU A 82 12.15 -17.09 19.08
N ARG A 83 11.94 -15.78 18.91
CA ARG A 83 12.60 -14.76 19.72
C ARG A 83 12.24 -14.90 21.19
N ALA A 84 10.97 -15.16 21.51
CA ALA A 84 10.53 -15.41 22.88
C ALA A 84 11.17 -16.68 23.46
N ALA A 85 11.32 -17.74 22.66
CA ALA A 85 12.02 -18.96 23.07
C ALA A 85 13.50 -18.70 23.39
N LEU A 86 14.18 -17.87 22.60
CA LEU A 86 15.57 -17.46 22.87
C LEU A 86 15.70 -16.56 24.11
N LEU A 87 14.70 -15.72 24.37
CA LEU A 87 14.63 -14.86 25.55
C LEU A 87 14.03 -15.56 26.77
N THR A 88 13.59 -16.80 26.63
CA THR A 88 13.11 -17.59 27.76
C THR A 88 14.32 -17.82 28.65
N PRO A 89 14.33 -17.29 29.89
CA PRO A 89 15.50 -17.39 30.74
C PRO A 89 15.84 -18.86 30.96
N TRP A 90 17.13 -19.16 31.09
CA TRP A 90 17.74 -20.49 31.28
C TRP A 90 17.36 -21.15 32.62
N THR A 91 16.15 -20.93 33.12
CA THR A 91 15.78 -21.20 34.52
C THR A 91 15.56 -22.67 34.86
N HIS A 92 15.70 -23.59 33.89
CA HIS A 92 15.92 -24.99 34.23
C HIS A 92 16.57 -25.73 33.07
N ARG A 93 17.91 -25.66 32.98
CA ARG A 93 18.65 -26.76 32.38
C ARG A 93 18.52 -27.91 33.39
N PRO A 94 17.86 -29.04 33.07
CA PRO A 94 17.84 -30.17 33.97
C PRO A 94 19.30 -30.53 34.26
N ASP A 95 19.65 -30.57 35.55
CA ASP A 95 20.95 -30.98 36.05
C ASP A 95 21.31 -32.31 35.40
N THR A 96 22.09 -32.25 34.32
CA THR A 96 22.97 -33.36 33.99
C THR A 96 24.03 -33.28 35.05
N ASP A 97 24.00 -34.23 35.99
CA ASP A 97 25.00 -34.46 37.02
C ASP A 97 26.41 -34.29 36.40
N VAL A 98 26.98 -33.11 36.56
CA VAL A 98 28.41 -32.87 36.34
C VAL A 98 29.01 -32.93 37.73
N ASP A 99 29.32 -34.16 38.15
CA ASP A 99 30.36 -34.40 39.12
C ASP A 99 31.68 -33.92 38.49
N ASP A 100 32.07 -32.67 38.74
CA ASP A 100 33.47 -32.26 38.59
C ASP A 100 33.84 -31.24 39.66
N ASP A 101 34.30 -31.81 40.78
CA ASP A 101 35.09 -31.21 41.85
C ASP A 101 36.37 -30.56 41.28
N SER A 102 36.25 -29.41 40.63
CA SER A 102 37.40 -28.58 40.32
C SER A 102 37.27 -27.22 40.98
N ALA A 103 37.76 -27.20 42.22
CA ALA A 103 38.54 -26.12 42.84
C ALA A 103 38.76 -24.89 41.94
N TRP A 104 38.04 -23.82 42.25
CA TRP A 104 38.49 -22.48 41.91
C TRP A 104 38.63 -21.70 43.22
N ASP A 105 39.90 -21.40 43.50
CA ASP A 105 40.38 -20.53 44.55
C ASP A 105 39.60 -19.21 44.59
N GLU A 106 39.30 -18.80 45.82
CA GLU A 106 38.84 -17.47 46.19
C GLU A 106 39.96 -16.48 45.86
N GLU A 107 39.78 -15.65 44.82
CA GLU A 107 40.57 -14.43 44.69
C GLU A 107 39.63 -13.24 44.49
N ASP A 108 39.77 -12.34 45.46
CA ASP A 108 39.10 -11.05 45.62
C ASP A 108 39.13 -10.17 44.36
N GLY A 109 38.17 -9.26 44.29
CA GLY A 109 38.37 -7.98 43.62
C GLY A 109 37.39 -7.68 42.49
N ASP A 110 36.30 -7.02 42.86
CA ASP A 110 36.04 -5.61 42.52
C ASP A 110 34.54 -5.36 42.30
N GLU A 111 34.03 -4.50 43.16
CA GLU A 111 32.69 -3.91 43.12
C GLU A 111 32.62 -2.93 41.95
N ASP A 112 32.40 -3.41 40.73
CA ASP A 112 32.08 -2.53 39.60
C ASP A 112 30.56 -2.34 39.47
N ASP A 113 30.13 -1.26 40.13
CA ASP A 113 28.99 -0.37 39.86
C ASP A 113 28.28 -0.58 38.51
N ALA A 114 27.32 -1.50 38.48
CA ALA A 114 26.37 -1.63 37.38
C ALA A 114 25.29 -0.54 37.51
N SER A 115 25.67 0.69 37.21
CA SER A 115 24.74 1.77 36.95
C SER A 115 23.76 1.34 35.85
N GLU A 116 22.49 1.28 36.24
CA GLU A 116 21.32 1.04 35.42
C GLU A 116 21.23 2.13 34.34
N ILE A 117 21.83 1.87 33.17
CA ILE A 117 21.65 2.71 31.98
C ILE A 117 20.22 2.47 31.49
N ALA A 118 19.26 3.16 32.09
CA ALA A 118 18.00 3.42 31.44
C ALA A 118 18.32 4.09 30.10
N PRO A 119 17.79 3.62 28.95
CA PRO A 119 17.94 4.35 27.72
C PRO A 119 17.25 5.70 27.91
N THR A 120 18.04 6.74 28.14
CA THR A 120 17.61 8.12 28.08
C THR A 120 17.05 8.31 26.67
N VAL A 121 15.72 8.22 26.55
CA VAL A 121 15.01 8.62 25.33
C VAL A 121 15.21 10.11 25.25
N GLU A 122 16.25 10.51 24.53
CA GLU A 122 16.54 11.89 24.22
C GLU A 122 15.26 12.48 23.61
N PRO A 123 14.70 13.55 24.19
CA PRO A 123 13.49 14.17 23.64
C PRO A 123 13.75 14.50 22.17
N PRO A 124 12.80 14.21 21.26
CA PRO A 124 13.02 14.36 19.84
C PRO A 124 13.49 15.78 19.56
N ALA A 125 14.67 15.90 18.93
CA ALA A 125 15.23 17.18 18.57
C ALA A 125 14.17 18.03 17.85
N PRO A 126 14.11 19.35 18.09
CA PRO A 126 13.17 20.22 17.41
C PRO A 126 13.30 20.01 15.90
N LEU A 127 12.20 19.61 15.27
CA LEU A 127 12.12 19.34 13.84
C LEU A 127 12.67 20.56 13.10
N THR A 128 13.81 20.38 12.43
CA THR A 128 14.39 21.43 11.59
C THR A 128 13.36 21.75 10.51
N PRO A 129 13.09 23.04 10.22
CA PRO A 129 12.14 23.39 9.16
C PRO A 129 12.58 22.74 7.85
N PRO A 130 11.62 22.21 7.04
CA PRO A 130 11.93 21.51 5.81
C PRO A 130 12.68 22.43 4.83
N ASP A 131 13.66 21.86 4.14
CA ASP A 131 14.45 22.56 3.11
C ASP A 131 13.53 23.08 2.00
N PRO A 132 13.56 24.40 1.68
CA PRO A 132 12.73 24.96 0.61
C PRO A 132 12.98 24.29 -0.75
N ALA A 133 14.19 23.80 -1.02
CA ALA A 133 14.48 23.10 -2.27
C ALA A 133 13.76 21.73 -2.35
N ALA A 134 13.66 21.03 -1.23
CA ALA A 134 12.92 19.76 -1.14
C ALA A 134 11.41 19.98 -1.33
N LEU A 135 10.87 21.05 -0.74
CA LEU A 135 9.45 21.42 -0.92
C LEU A 135 9.13 21.75 -2.38
N GLN A 136 9.98 22.55 -3.05
CA GLN A 136 9.79 22.85 -4.47
C GLN A 136 9.84 21.59 -5.32
N ARG A 137 10.81 20.70 -5.05
CA ARG A 137 10.95 19.46 -5.82
C ARG A 137 9.74 18.53 -5.67
N GLU A 138 9.15 18.48 -4.49
CA GLU A 138 7.93 17.73 -4.26
C GLU A 138 6.73 18.34 -5.00
N ALA A 139 6.63 19.68 -5.04
CA ALA A 139 5.61 20.36 -5.82
C ALA A 139 5.74 20.04 -7.32
N ASP A 140 6.96 19.99 -7.86
CA ASP A 140 7.23 19.63 -9.25
C ASP A 140 6.79 18.19 -9.55
N LEU A 141 7.10 17.25 -8.65
CA LEU A 141 6.66 15.83 -8.77
C LEU A 141 5.15 15.69 -8.74
N ARG A 142 4.50 16.37 -7.80
CA ARG A 142 3.04 16.38 -7.66
C ARG A 142 2.40 16.89 -8.95
N SER A 143 2.89 18.01 -9.48
CA SER A 143 2.39 18.58 -10.73
C SER A 143 2.54 17.61 -11.90
N ALA A 144 3.76 17.05 -12.09
CA ALA A 144 4.05 16.10 -13.16
C ALA A 144 3.11 14.88 -13.13
N LEU A 145 2.95 14.27 -11.95
CA LEU A 145 2.16 13.04 -11.80
C LEU A 145 0.65 13.33 -11.90
N ARG A 146 0.19 14.50 -11.49
CA ARG A 146 -1.23 14.87 -11.68
C ARG A 146 -1.60 15.00 -13.16
N ARG A 147 -0.71 15.56 -13.99
CA ARG A 147 -0.89 15.61 -15.45
C ARG A 147 -0.96 14.22 -16.06
N LEU A 148 -0.06 13.33 -15.64
CA LEU A 148 -0.01 11.95 -16.12
C LEU A 148 -1.26 11.15 -15.74
N ILE A 149 -1.71 11.25 -14.48
CA ILE A 149 -2.95 10.62 -14.01
C ILE A 149 -4.16 11.12 -14.81
N TRP A 150 -4.19 12.43 -15.12
CA TRP A 150 -5.29 13.02 -15.88
C TRP A 150 -5.29 12.56 -17.35
N ASP A 151 -4.16 12.66 -18.04
CA ASP A 151 -4.00 12.17 -19.43
C ASP A 151 -4.31 10.67 -19.53
N GLU A 152 -3.87 9.89 -18.54
CA GLU A 152 -4.14 8.45 -18.52
C GLU A 152 -5.63 8.15 -18.33
N ARG A 153 -6.33 8.88 -17.45
CA ARG A 153 -7.78 8.74 -17.27
C ARG A 153 -8.56 9.18 -18.51
N GLU A 154 -8.07 10.16 -19.27
CA GLU A 154 -8.70 10.52 -20.54
C GLU A 154 -8.50 9.44 -21.62
N ARG A 155 -7.38 8.70 -21.59
CA ARG A 155 -7.07 7.65 -22.57
C ARG A 155 -7.66 6.29 -22.22
N LEU A 156 -7.56 5.90 -20.97
CA LEU A 156 -8.05 4.63 -20.48
C LEU A 156 -9.36 4.90 -19.73
N GLU A 157 -10.46 4.33 -20.20
CA GLU A 157 -11.73 4.30 -19.46
C GLU A 157 -11.59 3.43 -18.17
N THR A 158 -10.71 3.82 -17.25
CA THR A 158 -10.46 3.18 -15.96
C THR A 158 -11.54 3.57 -14.96
N GLU A 159 -11.90 2.65 -14.06
CA GLU A 159 -12.78 2.96 -12.91
C GLU A 159 -12.02 3.52 -11.71
N GLU A 160 -10.68 3.47 -11.70
CA GLU A 160 -9.93 4.30 -10.75
C GLU A 160 -10.20 5.75 -11.11
N THR A 161 -10.85 6.44 -10.19
CA THR A 161 -11.06 7.87 -10.37
C THR A 161 -9.70 8.55 -10.27
N PRO A 162 -9.49 9.69 -10.96
CA PRO A 162 -8.29 10.49 -10.77
C PRO A 162 -8.01 10.76 -9.28
N ASP A 163 -9.07 10.87 -8.48
CA ASP A 163 -8.99 11.10 -7.05
C ASP A 163 -8.36 9.94 -6.27
N ASP A 164 -8.65 8.68 -6.64
CA ASP A 164 -8.05 7.52 -6.00
C ASP A 164 -6.53 7.48 -6.26
N LEU A 165 -6.13 7.77 -7.51
CA LEU A 165 -4.74 7.86 -7.91
C LEU A 165 -4.03 9.09 -7.29
N PHE A 166 -4.73 10.21 -7.13
CA PHE A 166 -4.21 11.38 -6.41
C PHE A 166 -4.01 11.09 -4.92
N ALA A 167 -4.94 10.39 -4.28
CA ALA A 167 -4.78 9.98 -2.88
C ALA A 167 -3.56 9.06 -2.70
N LEU A 168 -3.39 8.09 -3.60
CA LEU A 168 -2.23 7.21 -3.60
C LEU A 168 -0.92 7.97 -3.86
N LEU A 169 -0.94 8.95 -4.77
CA LEU A 169 0.19 9.84 -5.01
C LEU A 169 0.63 10.58 -3.73
N GLU A 170 -0.31 11.21 -3.01
CA GLU A 170 0.03 11.93 -1.78
C GLU A 170 0.57 11.00 -0.68
N GLU A 171 0.01 9.79 -0.54
CA GLU A 171 0.56 8.77 0.38
C GLU A 171 2.01 8.41 0.04
N ARG A 172 2.32 8.29 -1.26
CA ARG A 172 3.70 8.00 -1.72
C ARG A 172 4.64 9.17 -1.48
N LEU A 173 4.19 10.41 -1.69
CA LEU A 173 5.00 11.60 -1.40
C LEU A 173 5.29 11.72 0.10
N GLU A 174 4.29 11.50 0.95
CA GLU A 174 4.45 11.47 2.40
C GLU A 174 5.41 10.36 2.87
N SER A 175 5.30 9.17 2.27
CA SER A 175 6.26 8.07 2.53
C SER A 175 7.70 8.45 2.18
N ARG A 176 7.90 9.22 1.09
CA ARG A 176 9.23 9.72 0.71
C ARG A 176 9.75 10.79 1.66
N ARG A 177 8.90 11.66 2.21
CA ARG A 177 9.31 12.63 3.25
C ARG A 177 9.92 11.94 4.48
N ARG A 178 9.38 10.77 4.84
CA ARG A 178 9.90 9.95 5.94
C ARG A 178 11.23 9.25 5.62
N CYS A 179 11.60 9.14 4.35
CA CYS A 179 12.83 8.49 3.89
C CYS A 179 13.57 9.37 2.84
N PRO A 180 14.39 10.35 3.30
CA PRO A 180 14.98 11.39 2.43
C PRO A 180 16.04 10.92 1.43
N THR A 181 16.49 9.66 1.50
CA THR A 181 17.59 9.11 0.68
C THR A 181 17.31 9.11 -0.82
N SER A 182 16.10 9.47 -1.25
CA SER A 182 15.67 9.46 -2.64
C SER A 182 15.75 10.81 -3.36
N CYS A 183 16.18 11.88 -2.68
CA CYS A 183 16.15 13.24 -3.22
C CYS A 183 17.23 13.56 -4.28
N ASP A 184 18.31 12.78 -4.33
CA ASP A 184 19.47 13.06 -5.20
C ASP A 184 19.26 12.68 -6.67
N LYS A 185 18.17 11.97 -6.98
CA LYS A 185 17.90 11.50 -8.35
C LYS A 185 17.40 12.63 -9.26
N PRO A 186 17.65 12.58 -10.58
CA PRO A 186 17.00 13.44 -11.56
C PRO A 186 15.46 13.39 -11.44
N LEU A 187 14.78 14.49 -11.72
CA LEU A 187 13.32 14.61 -11.54
C LEU A 187 12.59 13.55 -12.38
N GLU A 188 13.05 13.34 -13.62
CA GLU A 188 12.50 12.38 -14.57
C GLU A 188 12.57 10.95 -14.05
N THR A 189 13.70 10.55 -13.46
CA THR A 189 13.85 9.23 -12.83
C THR A 189 12.84 9.06 -11.71
N GLN A 190 12.61 10.09 -10.90
CA GLN A 190 11.66 10.05 -9.79
C GLN A 190 10.21 9.97 -10.28
N VAL A 191 9.87 10.67 -11.37
CA VAL A 191 8.55 10.57 -12.01
C VAL A 191 8.31 9.14 -12.51
N ILE A 192 9.27 8.55 -13.22
CA ILE A 192 9.16 7.16 -13.72
C ILE A 192 8.99 6.16 -12.57
N GLU A 193 9.81 6.29 -11.51
CA GLU A 193 9.70 5.41 -10.33
C GLU A 193 8.32 5.50 -9.68
N LEU A 194 7.76 6.71 -9.59
CA LEU A 194 6.42 6.91 -9.04
C LEU A 194 5.33 6.41 -9.99
N CYS A 195 5.47 6.56 -11.31
CA CYS A 195 4.55 5.97 -12.28
C CYS A 195 4.47 4.44 -12.11
N VAL A 196 5.61 3.76 -12.01
CA VAL A 196 5.66 2.30 -11.76
C VAL A 196 4.99 1.95 -10.44
N ALA A 197 5.24 2.73 -9.38
CA ALA A 197 4.65 2.49 -8.06
C ALA A 197 3.12 2.70 -8.05
N LEU A 198 2.60 3.57 -8.91
CA LEU A 198 1.18 3.87 -9.07
C LEU A 198 0.51 2.99 -10.14
N GLY A 199 1.26 2.15 -10.86
CA GLY A 199 0.72 1.34 -11.95
C GLY A 199 0.40 2.12 -13.23
N LEU A 200 0.93 3.34 -13.36
CA LEU A 200 0.78 4.19 -14.54
C LEU A 200 1.78 3.78 -15.64
N PRO A 201 1.43 3.94 -16.93
CA PRO A 201 2.37 3.69 -18.01
C PRO A 201 3.55 4.65 -17.92
N THR A 202 4.74 4.14 -18.19
CA THR A 202 5.99 4.92 -18.15
C THR A 202 6.31 5.61 -19.47
N GLU A 203 5.66 5.25 -20.58
CA GLU A 203 5.89 5.88 -21.88
C GLU A 203 5.52 7.38 -21.88
N PRO A 204 4.34 7.79 -21.36
CA PRO A 204 3.98 9.21 -21.27
C PRO A 204 4.86 9.99 -20.27
N ALA A 205 5.48 9.28 -19.31
CA ALA A 205 6.37 9.88 -18.32
C ALA A 205 7.65 10.48 -18.93
N ALA A 206 7.99 10.16 -20.19
CA ALA A 206 9.09 10.83 -20.90
C ALA A 206 8.69 12.23 -21.44
N THR A 207 7.40 12.44 -21.71
CA THR A 207 6.85 13.64 -22.36
C THR A 207 5.86 14.40 -21.48
N TRP A 208 5.85 14.14 -20.16
CA TRP A 208 4.87 14.71 -19.22
C TRP A 208 4.82 16.25 -19.21
N ARG A 209 5.91 16.91 -19.61
CA ARG A 209 5.99 18.37 -19.70
C ARG A 209 5.07 18.95 -20.76
N ASP A 210 4.80 18.19 -21.81
CA ASP A 210 3.95 18.59 -22.93
C ASP A 210 2.46 18.31 -22.67
N LEU A 211 2.14 17.62 -21.56
CA LEU A 211 0.77 17.33 -21.18
C LEU A 211 0.07 18.58 -20.62
N PRO A 212 -1.23 18.76 -20.89
CA PRO A 212 -2.00 19.86 -20.34
C PRO A 212 -2.10 19.76 -18.81
N ASP A 213 -2.21 20.91 -18.16
CA ASP A 213 -2.50 20.94 -16.73
C ASP A 213 -3.91 20.40 -16.46
N PRO A 214 -4.08 19.54 -15.44
CA PRO A 214 -5.42 19.09 -15.04
C PRO A 214 -6.23 20.30 -14.54
N PRO A 215 -7.55 20.33 -14.79
CA PRO A 215 -8.39 21.43 -14.35
C PRO A 215 -8.36 21.58 -12.82
N ASP A 216 -8.29 22.82 -12.34
CA ASP A 216 -8.42 23.11 -10.93
C ASP A 216 -9.78 22.62 -10.43
N ARG A 217 -9.75 21.75 -9.42
CA ARG A 217 -10.94 21.07 -8.88
C ARG A 217 -12.03 22.08 -8.43
N GLU A 218 -11.62 23.25 -7.95
CA GLU A 218 -12.49 24.35 -7.53
C GLU A 218 -13.20 25.05 -8.70
N ALA A 219 -12.65 24.99 -9.92
CA ALA A 219 -13.25 25.62 -11.09
C ALA A 219 -14.39 24.79 -11.70
N VAL A 220 -14.44 23.48 -11.42
CA VAL A 220 -15.43 22.54 -11.99
C VAL A 220 -16.74 22.54 -11.21
N GLU A 221 -16.74 22.97 -9.94
CA GLU A 221 -17.92 23.00 -9.06
C GLU A 221 -18.64 24.36 -9.04
N ALA A 222 -18.35 25.25 -9.99
CA ALA A 222 -19.15 26.46 -10.17
C ALA A 222 -20.55 26.06 -10.70
N PRO A 223 -21.66 26.37 -10.00
CA PRO A 223 -22.99 26.07 -10.50
C PRO A 223 -23.18 26.82 -11.82
N GLN A 224 -23.37 26.05 -12.89
CA GLN A 224 -23.73 26.58 -14.21
C GLN A 224 -24.91 27.54 -14.02
N PRO A 225 -24.83 28.81 -14.47
CA PRO A 225 -25.95 29.74 -14.35
C PRO A 225 -27.12 29.12 -15.09
N GLN A 226 -28.15 28.73 -14.34
CA GLN A 226 -29.39 28.23 -14.90
C GLN A 226 -29.91 29.30 -15.86
N SER A 227 -29.85 29.00 -17.16
CA SER A 227 -30.37 29.88 -18.20
C SER A 227 -31.89 29.88 -18.06
N SER A 228 -32.42 30.86 -17.33
CA SER A 228 -33.85 31.10 -17.21
C SER A 228 -34.39 31.52 -18.58
N ALA A 229 -35.26 30.68 -19.15
CA ALA A 229 -36.19 31.01 -20.22
C ALA A 229 -37.57 31.31 -19.64
#